data_AF-R6E768-F1
#
_entry.id   AF-R6E768-F1
#
_cell.length_a   1.000
_cell.length_b   1.000
_cell.length_c   1.000
_cell.angle_alpha   90.00
_cell.angle_beta   90.00
_cell.angle_gamma   90.00
#
_symmetry.space_group_name_H-M   'P 1'
#
loop_
_entity.id
_entity.type
_entity.pdbx_description
1 polymer ?
#
loop_
_entity_poly.entity_id
_entity_poly.type
_entity_poly.pdbx_seq_one_letter_code
_entity_poly.pdbx_strand_id
1 'polypeptide(L)'
;MRFISENNFAALVGASNATVKKWAENGIYPSRSENGTRGFYLEELEDVPEVKEMLHSRWGDELNTQPLRPYTSVELFAGGGGLALGLSLAGFTHVLLNEFDKSACNTLRMNRPEWNIIEGDVRHVDFTPLRDKVDFLSGGFPCQAFSYAGKQGGFNDTRGTLFFELARAVNEIRPKVFMGENVKGLTSHDNGRTFNTIKNTIAELGYTLVEPRVLKAIMYQVPQKRERLVLIAIRNDLAGKVCFHWPSPYTRVLTLRDAFYKSAIYDTDVPPSEGAKYPPKKQKVLELVPQGGDWRNLPEDVAKEYMGGSWLLGGGKTGMARRLSLDEPSLTLTCSPCQKQTERCHPLETRPLSVREYARIQTFPDSWLFAGTMGDKYKQIGNAVPVNLAWAIGRSLIRLFNDIQTAEPTETQDCSEAVAQVKARLKADDNKKVISAKIEKMKKDDTKIKQLNFLDLLTELPDGIIPGLAREPQATGYGDLPHVDKNKNVLVCLVKKDNESQYLDKSATIYYTGKKFPSTVELDKLCYFIPYLSGQGIRDLYRIKVARVGTRKEGQAGNNANDYRLIFEIEYIKQLFPDYKHLPLEIWHTYTDTILKKISNL
;
A
#
# COMPACT_ATOMS: atom_id res chain seq x y z
N MET A 1 38.69 9.78 25.57
CA MET A 1 37.24 9.71 25.88
C MET A 1 36.48 10.07 24.63
N ARG A 2 35.34 9.42 24.39
CA ARG A 2 34.53 9.63 23.17
C ARG A 2 33.51 10.73 23.43
N PHE A 3 33.57 11.83 22.69
CA PHE A 3 32.67 12.96 22.88
C PHE A 3 31.36 12.82 22.09
N ILE A 4 30.24 13.24 22.69
CA ILE A 4 28.93 13.36 22.04
C ILE A 4 28.30 14.73 22.38
N SER A 5 27.82 15.45 21.38
CA SER A 5 27.13 16.74 21.61
C SER A 5 25.79 16.56 22.31
N GLU A 6 25.31 17.58 23.01
CA GLU A 6 23.99 17.56 23.68
C GLU A 6 22.85 17.17 22.71
N ASN A 7 22.87 17.69 21.47
CA ASN A 7 21.85 17.40 20.47
C ASN A 7 21.93 15.95 19.93
N ASN A 8 23.14 15.41 19.78
CA ASN A 8 23.34 14.03 19.32
C ASN A 8 23.02 13.03 20.43
N PHE A 9 23.33 13.37 21.69
CA PHE A 9 22.90 12.59 22.85
C PHE A 9 21.38 12.58 22.98
N ALA A 10 20.72 13.74 22.83
CA ALA A 10 19.26 13.83 22.79
C ALA A 10 18.66 12.95 21.67
N ALA A 11 19.29 12.94 20.49
CA ALA A 11 18.89 12.08 19.38
C ALA A 11 19.03 10.58 19.69
N LEU A 12 20.12 10.19 20.34
CA LEU A 12 20.42 8.80 20.71
C LEU A 12 19.37 8.25 21.69
N VAL A 13 19.09 8.98 22.76
CA VAL A 13 18.16 8.53 23.82
C VAL A 13 16.69 8.80 23.47
N GLY A 14 16.42 9.59 22.42
CA GLY A 14 15.06 9.95 22.02
C GLY A 14 14.42 11.03 22.90
N ALA A 15 15.22 11.86 23.55
CA ALA A 15 14.77 12.99 24.37
C ALA A 15 14.76 14.30 23.58
N SER A 16 14.13 15.33 24.13
CA SER A 16 14.22 16.68 23.56
C SER A 16 15.55 17.34 23.93
N ASN A 17 16.09 18.21 23.07
CA ASN A 17 17.32 18.96 23.38
C ASN A 17 17.16 19.77 24.68
N ALA A 18 15.96 20.28 24.98
CA ALA A 18 15.68 20.99 26.24
C ALA A 18 15.77 20.07 27.45
N THR A 19 15.35 18.80 27.32
CA THR A 19 15.45 17.80 28.38
C THR A 19 16.91 17.49 28.70
N VAL A 20 17.73 17.26 27.68
CA VAL A 20 19.16 16.99 27.87
C VAL A 20 19.90 18.19 28.47
N LYS A 21 19.56 19.41 28.04
CA LYS A 21 20.11 20.64 28.66
C LYS A 21 19.77 20.74 30.14
N LYS A 22 18.53 20.41 30.53
CA LYS A 22 18.15 20.36 31.95
C LYS A 22 18.92 19.29 32.72
N TRP A 23 19.20 18.13 32.11
CA TRP A 23 20.04 17.12 32.76
C TRP A 23 21.47 17.62 33.01
N ALA A 24 22.04 18.35 32.06
CA ALA A 24 23.34 19.01 32.21
C ALA A 24 23.31 20.10 33.31
N GLU A 25 22.30 20.97 33.30
CA GLU A 25 22.13 22.06 34.28
C GLU A 25 21.90 21.54 35.71
N ASN A 26 21.15 20.45 35.85
CA ASN A 26 20.88 19.82 37.14
C ASN A 26 22.03 18.90 37.60
N GLY A 27 23.12 18.80 36.85
CA GLY A 27 24.27 17.95 37.19
C GLY A 27 24.00 16.45 37.18
N ILE A 28 22.93 15.99 36.50
CA ILE A 28 22.65 14.56 36.32
C ILE A 28 23.78 13.92 35.52
N TYR A 29 24.23 14.61 34.48
CA TYR A 29 25.37 14.22 33.67
C TYR A 29 26.38 15.38 33.58
N PRO A 30 27.70 15.11 33.65
CA PRO A 30 28.72 16.14 33.64
C PRO A 30 28.81 16.81 32.25
N SER A 31 28.36 18.06 32.17
CA SER A 31 28.47 18.85 30.93
C SER A 31 29.93 19.17 30.61
N ARG A 32 30.32 18.93 29.36
CA ARG A 32 31.65 19.20 28.80
C ARG A 32 31.53 20.11 27.58
N SER A 33 32.66 20.68 27.16
CA SER A 33 32.74 21.50 25.95
C SER A 33 33.99 21.14 25.16
N GLU A 34 33.83 20.75 23.90
CA GLU A 34 34.92 20.53 22.95
C GLU A 34 34.71 21.42 21.72
N ASN A 35 35.75 22.17 21.33
CA ASN A 35 35.72 23.06 20.16
C ASN A 35 34.48 23.99 20.11
N GLY A 36 34.06 24.51 21.27
CA GLY A 36 32.88 25.37 21.41
C GLY A 36 31.53 24.65 21.35
N THR A 37 31.51 23.32 21.23
CA THR A 37 30.30 22.50 21.27
C THR A 37 30.10 21.90 22.66
N ARG A 38 28.94 22.13 23.26
CA ARG A 38 28.54 21.50 24.53
C ARG A 38 28.12 20.04 24.32
N GLY A 39 28.47 19.19 25.27
CA GLY A 39 28.21 17.76 25.20
C GLY A 39 28.66 17.01 26.44
N PHE A 40 28.99 15.74 26.24
CA PHE A 40 29.34 14.77 27.29
C PHE A 40 30.40 13.81 26.75
N TYR A 41 31.17 13.18 27.64
CA TYR A 41 31.94 12.00 27.29
C TYR A 41 31.10 10.74 27.48
N LEU A 42 31.12 9.82 26.51
CA LEU A 42 30.34 8.58 26.57
C LEU A 42 30.71 7.75 27.81
N GLU A 43 31.98 7.76 28.22
CA GLU A 43 32.45 7.05 29.41
C GLU A 43 31.84 7.58 30.72
N GLU A 44 31.29 8.80 30.70
CA GLU A 44 30.59 9.41 31.85
C GLU A 44 29.07 9.16 31.83
N LEU A 45 28.57 8.45 30.81
CA LEU A 45 27.14 8.18 30.56
C LEU A 45 26.85 6.66 30.54
N GLU A 46 27.66 5.84 31.21
CA GLU A 46 27.56 4.37 31.16
C GLU A 46 26.25 3.81 31.75
N ASP A 47 25.56 4.58 32.61
CA ASP A 47 24.22 4.26 33.13
C ASP A 47 23.12 4.36 32.05
N VAL A 48 23.37 5.06 30.95
CA VAL A 48 22.43 5.19 29.83
C VAL A 48 22.51 3.93 28.96
N PRO A 49 21.40 3.18 28.79
CA PRO A 49 21.43 1.88 28.10
C PRO A 49 22.04 1.92 26.70
N GLU A 50 21.68 2.92 25.89
CA GLU A 50 22.20 3.06 24.53
C GLU A 50 23.71 3.34 24.52
N VAL A 51 24.19 4.16 25.47
CA VAL A 51 25.63 4.48 25.57
C VAL A 51 26.39 3.26 26.05
N LYS A 52 25.87 2.53 27.05
CA LYS A 52 26.44 1.28 27.52
C LYS A 52 26.63 0.27 26.38
N GLU A 53 25.61 0.07 25.55
CA GLU A 53 25.73 -0.82 24.39
C GLU A 53 26.78 -0.34 23.37
N MET A 54 26.90 0.98 23.15
CA MET A 54 27.92 1.56 22.27
C MET A 54 29.36 1.46 22.86
N LEU A 55 29.51 1.57 24.18
CA LEU A 55 30.79 1.45 24.86
C LEU A 55 31.33 0.01 24.78
N HIS A 56 30.45 -0.96 24.99
CA HIS A 56 30.75 -2.41 25.02
C HIS A 56 30.44 -3.13 23.70
N SER A 57 30.33 -2.37 22.61
CA SER A 57 29.94 -2.89 21.31
C SER A 57 30.97 -3.87 20.74
N ARG A 58 30.46 -4.94 20.10
CA ARG A 58 31.23 -5.88 19.29
C ARG A 58 31.12 -5.62 17.79
N TRP A 59 30.93 -4.37 17.38
CA TRP A 59 30.80 -3.98 15.96
C TRP A 59 31.94 -4.52 15.07
N GLY A 60 33.15 -4.63 15.60
CA GLY A 60 34.29 -5.24 14.87
C GLY A 60 34.04 -6.71 14.50
N ASP A 61 33.45 -7.49 15.41
CA ASP A 61 33.12 -8.90 15.19
C ASP A 61 31.98 -9.04 14.17
N GLU A 62 31.04 -8.08 14.16
CA GLU A 62 29.95 -8.00 13.18
C GLU A 62 30.49 -7.92 11.75
N LEU A 63 31.61 -7.21 11.52
CA LEU A 63 32.25 -7.08 10.21
C LEU A 63 32.88 -8.40 9.72
N ASN A 64 33.31 -9.27 10.63
CA ASN A 64 34.04 -10.50 10.31
C ASN A 64 33.15 -11.74 10.16
N THR A 65 31.88 -11.67 10.55
CA THR A 65 30.92 -12.76 10.34
C THR A 65 30.92 -13.20 8.85
N GLN A 66 30.82 -14.47 8.53
CA GLN A 66 30.67 -14.92 7.15
C GLN A 66 29.72 -16.10 7.13
N PRO A 67 28.91 -16.26 6.08
CA PRO A 67 28.04 -17.41 5.98
C PRO A 67 28.87 -18.70 5.80
N LEU A 68 28.55 -19.76 6.55
CA LEU A 68 29.20 -21.07 6.41
C LEU A 68 28.86 -21.76 5.08
N ARG A 69 27.76 -21.35 4.44
CA ARG A 69 27.35 -21.71 3.09
C ARG A 69 26.43 -20.62 2.53
N PRO A 70 26.17 -20.57 1.22
CA PRO A 70 25.16 -19.66 0.70
C PRO A 70 23.80 -19.87 1.39
N TYR A 71 23.25 -18.83 2.01
CA TYR A 71 21.91 -18.88 2.60
C TYR A 71 20.92 -18.21 1.67
N THR A 72 19.87 -18.93 1.30
CA THR A 72 18.87 -18.46 0.34
C THR A 72 17.79 -17.62 1.02
N SER A 73 17.35 -16.57 0.35
CA SER A 73 16.30 -15.68 0.89
C SER A 73 15.21 -15.34 -0.12
N VAL A 74 14.00 -15.19 0.40
CA VAL A 74 12.87 -14.55 -0.28
C VAL A 74 12.55 -13.24 0.43
N GLU A 75 12.34 -12.15 -0.31
CA GLU A 75 11.89 -10.87 0.24
C GLU A 75 10.55 -10.44 -0.35
N LEU A 76 9.59 -10.13 0.52
CA LEU A 76 8.29 -9.58 0.14
C LEU A 76 8.26 -8.09 0.44
N PHE A 77 7.56 -7.32 -0.42
CA PHE A 77 7.46 -5.86 -0.30
C PHE A 77 8.84 -5.18 -0.39
N ALA A 78 9.67 -5.62 -1.35
CA ALA A 78 11.08 -5.24 -1.43
C ALA A 78 11.34 -3.73 -1.63
N GLY A 79 10.33 -2.99 -2.13
CA GLY A 79 10.40 -1.56 -2.38
C GLY A 79 11.60 -1.18 -3.25
N GLY A 80 12.22 -0.04 -2.95
CA GLY A 80 13.44 0.41 -3.64
C GLY A 80 14.70 -0.42 -3.32
N GLY A 81 14.58 -1.50 -2.54
CA GLY A 81 15.66 -2.45 -2.26
C GLY A 81 16.52 -2.15 -1.03
N GLY A 82 16.06 -1.31 -0.09
CA GLY A 82 16.85 -0.97 1.10
C GLY A 82 17.14 -2.17 2.01
N LEU A 83 16.09 -2.94 2.33
CA LEU A 83 16.21 -4.17 3.11
C LEU A 83 16.96 -5.25 2.32
N ALA A 84 16.51 -5.53 1.10
CA ALA A 84 17.15 -6.48 0.19
C ALA A 84 18.65 -6.25 0.01
N LEU A 85 19.07 -5.00 -0.24
CA LEU A 85 20.47 -4.68 -0.43
C LEU A 85 21.26 -4.91 0.87
N GLY A 86 20.76 -4.48 2.02
CA GLY A 86 21.44 -4.71 3.30
C GLY A 86 21.61 -6.20 3.62
N LEU A 87 20.56 -7.00 3.41
CA LEU A 87 20.62 -8.46 3.60
C LEU A 87 21.58 -9.14 2.61
N SER A 88 21.58 -8.69 1.35
CA SER A 88 22.52 -9.20 0.34
C SER A 88 23.97 -8.88 0.70
N LEU A 89 24.25 -7.64 1.13
CA LEU A 89 25.56 -7.23 1.62
C LEU A 89 26.00 -7.99 2.88
N ALA A 90 25.06 -8.46 3.69
CA ALA A 90 25.36 -9.27 4.86
C ALA A 90 25.78 -10.72 4.51
N GLY A 91 25.38 -11.22 3.33
CA GLY A 91 25.73 -12.54 2.81
C GLY A 91 24.55 -13.39 2.31
N PHE A 92 23.32 -12.88 2.33
CA PHE A 92 22.16 -13.61 1.80
C PHE A 92 22.11 -13.61 0.27
N THR A 93 21.68 -14.74 -0.29
CA THR A 93 21.42 -14.89 -1.73
C THR A 93 19.92 -14.87 -1.99
N HIS A 94 19.42 -13.77 -2.55
CA HIS A 94 18.00 -13.64 -2.86
C HIS A 94 17.61 -14.51 -4.04
N VAL A 95 16.79 -15.53 -3.79
CA VAL A 95 16.26 -16.40 -4.85
C VAL A 95 15.06 -15.77 -5.54
N LEU A 96 14.29 -14.95 -4.82
CA LEU A 96 13.10 -14.27 -5.32
C LEU A 96 12.78 -13.03 -4.48
N LEU A 97 12.40 -11.93 -5.14
CA LEU A 97 11.87 -10.74 -4.48
C LEU A 97 10.50 -10.40 -5.07
N ASN A 98 9.51 -10.07 -4.24
CA ASN A 98 8.22 -9.58 -4.68
C ASN A 98 8.05 -8.09 -4.37
N GLU A 99 7.61 -7.32 -5.37
CA GLU A 99 7.28 -5.91 -5.23
C GLU A 99 6.11 -5.55 -6.16
N PHE A 100 5.20 -4.71 -5.67
CA PHE A 100 4.00 -4.30 -6.40
C PHE A 100 4.22 -3.03 -7.25
N ASP A 101 5.01 -2.08 -6.74
CA ASP A 101 5.29 -0.80 -7.39
C ASP A 101 6.26 -1.00 -8.58
N LYS A 102 5.78 -0.66 -9.77
CA LYS A 102 6.54 -0.81 -11.02
C LYS A 102 7.86 -0.03 -11.03
N SER A 103 7.87 1.19 -10.47
CA SER A 103 9.09 2.01 -10.42
C SER A 103 10.11 1.39 -9.49
N ALA A 104 9.67 0.85 -8.35
CA ALA A 104 10.51 0.07 -7.44
C ALA A 104 11.05 -1.22 -8.10
N CYS A 105 10.21 -1.99 -8.79
CA CYS A 105 10.65 -3.16 -9.56
C CYS A 105 11.75 -2.82 -10.58
N ASN A 106 11.59 -1.70 -11.30
CA ASN A 106 12.59 -1.25 -12.26
C ASN A 106 13.89 -0.80 -11.58
N THR A 107 13.82 -0.17 -10.41
CA THR A 107 14.99 0.12 -9.58
C THR A 107 15.73 -1.17 -9.23
N LEU A 108 15.04 -2.20 -8.75
CA LEU A 108 15.68 -3.48 -8.41
C LEU A 108 16.36 -4.12 -9.62
N ARG A 109 15.65 -4.26 -10.76
CA ARG A 109 16.20 -4.86 -11.99
C ARG A 109 17.41 -4.11 -12.54
N MET A 110 17.40 -2.78 -12.46
CA MET A 110 18.50 -1.95 -12.97
C MET A 110 19.78 -2.14 -12.14
N ASN A 111 19.66 -2.26 -10.82
CA ASN A 111 20.81 -2.37 -9.94
C ASN A 111 21.30 -3.81 -9.71
N ARG A 112 20.40 -4.78 -9.86
CA ARG A 112 20.64 -6.21 -9.67
C ARG A 112 19.89 -7.02 -10.75
N PRO A 113 20.38 -7.02 -12.00
CA PRO A 113 19.72 -7.73 -13.11
C PRO A 113 19.54 -9.24 -12.88
N GLU A 114 20.40 -9.83 -12.06
CA GLU A 114 20.38 -11.23 -11.67
C GLU A 114 19.29 -11.57 -10.64
N TRP A 115 18.73 -10.57 -9.96
CA TRP A 115 17.66 -10.81 -8.98
C TRP A 115 16.34 -11.17 -9.66
N ASN A 116 15.70 -12.22 -9.15
CA ASN A 116 14.42 -12.68 -9.65
C ASN A 116 13.27 -11.83 -9.07
N ILE A 117 12.89 -10.77 -9.79
CA ILE A 117 11.80 -9.88 -9.37
C ILE A 117 10.45 -10.38 -9.87
N ILE A 118 9.53 -10.65 -8.93
CA ILE A 118 8.10 -10.82 -9.16
C ILE A 118 7.40 -9.47 -9.00
N GLU A 119 7.14 -8.81 -10.12
CA GLU A 119 6.37 -7.57 -10.18
C GLU A 119 4.88 -7.89 -10.10
N GLY A 120 4.24 -7.53 -9.00
CA GLY A 120 2.81 -7.75 -8.80
C GLY A 120 2.40 -7.87 -7.35
N ASP A 121 1.10 -8.02 -7.16
CA ASP A 121 0.50 -8.17 -5.85
C ASP A 121 0.83 -9.53 -5.23
N VAL A 122 1.39 -9.52 -4.03
CA VAL A 122 1.78 -10.72 -3.28
C VAL A 122 0.63 -11.72 -3.14
N ARG A 123 -0.63 -11.26 -3.08
CA ARG A 123 -1.84 -12.08 -2.95
C ARG A 123 -2.05 -13.05 -4.12
N HIS A 124 -1.37 -12.81 -5.23
CA HIS A 124 -1.49 -13.61 -6.45
C HIS A 124 -0.26 -14.46 -6.73
N VAL A 125 0.72 -14.44 -5.82
CA VAL A 125 1.94 -15.24 -5.95
C VAL A 125 1.76 -16.52 -5.13
N ASP A 126 1.80 -17.65 -5.82
CA ASP A 126 1.83 -18.98 -5.22
C ASP A 126 3.30 -19.38 -4.96
N PHE A 127 3.67 -19.45 -3.67
CA PHE A 127 5.03 -19.75 -3.26
C PHE A 127 5.25 -21.24 -2.96
N THR A 128 4.23 -22.09 -3.12
CA THR A 128 4.34 -23.53 -2.83
C THR A 128 5.49 -24.27 -3.55
N PRO A 129 5.95 -23.88 -4.75
CA PRO A 129 7.14 -24.51 -5.36
C PRO A 129 8.43 -24.34 -4.54
N LEU A 130 8.51 -23.32 -3.70
CA LEU A 130 9.68 -22.99 -2.86
C LEU A 130 9.64 -23.69 -1.50
N ARG A 131 8.62 -24.50 -1.22
CA ARG A 131 8.45 -25.21 0.04
C ARG A 131 9.70 -26.01 0.40
N ASP A 132 10.23 -25.75 1.59
CA ASP A 132 11.43 -26.40 2.15
C ASP A 132 12.73 -26.20 1.39
N LYS A 133 12.77 -25.24 0.46
CA LYS A 133 13.98 -24.93 -0.34
C LYS A 133 14.70 -23.67 0.10
N VAL A 134 13.98 -22.76 0.77
CA VAL A 134 14.47 -21.43 1.15
C VAL A 134 14.82 -21.38 2.63
N ASP A 135 15.99 -20.84 2.95
CA ASP A 135 16.44 -20.70 4.35
C ASP A 135 15.70 -19.57 5.08
N PHE A 136 15.57 -18.41 4.44
CA PHE A 136 15.09 -17.16 5.06
C PHE A 136 13.97 -16.49 4.28
N LEU A 137 12.95 -15.98 4.99
CA LEU A 137 11.94 -15.09 4.41
C LEU A 137 11.93 -13.75 5.15
N SER A 138 11.94 -12.63 4.42
CA SER A 138 11.80 -11.30 5.02
C SER A 138 10.67 -10.50 4.37
N GLY A 139 10.10 -9.54 5.11
CA GLY A 139 9.19 -8.57 4.51
C GLY A 139 8.82 -7.39 5.40
N GLY A 140 8.83 -6.20 4.82
CA GLY A 140 8.37 -4.95 5.43
C GLY A 140 6.91 -4.69 5.10
N PHE A 141 5.98 -5.33 5.83
CA PHE A 141 4.56 -5.27 5.48
C PHE A 141 3.92 -3.92 5.87
N PRO A 142 3.12 -3.29 4.99
CA PRO A 142 2.49 -2.01 5.28
C PRO A 142 1.53 -2.04 6.49
N CYS A 143 1.70 -1.09 7.42
CA CYS A 143 0.87 -0.97 8.63
C CYS A 143 -0.51 -0.32 8.41
N GLN A 144 -0.77 0.26 7.22
CA GLN A 144 -1.91 1.18 7.00
C GLN A 144 -3.29 0.54 7.25
N ALA A 145 -3.44 -0.75 6.94
CA ALA A 145 -4.72 -1.44 7.07
C ALA A 145 -5.18 -1.61 8.54
N PHE A 146 -4.24 -1.73 9.48
CA PHE A 146 -4.59 -1.87 10.90
C PHE A 146 -5.21 -0.58 11.48
N SER A 147 -4.75 0.60 11.04
CA SER A 147 -5.28 1.89 11.50
C SER A 147 -6.74 2.17 11.09
N TYR A 148 -7.19 1.57 9.98
CA TYR A 148 -8.57 1.69 9.49
C TYR A 148 -9.48 0.61 10.11
N ALA A 149 -9.00 -0.63 10.24
CA ALA A 149 -9.75 -1.73 10.87
C ALA A 149 -10.13 -1.43 12.34
N GLY A 150 -9.31 -0.67 13.07
CA GLY A 150 -9.63 -0.24 14.43
C GLY A 150 -10.76 0.79 14.54
N LYS A 151 -11.12 1.48 13.45
CA LYS A 151 -12.21 2.49 13.44
C LYS A 151 -13.52 1.97 12.89
N GLN A 152 -13.53 0.96 12.02
CA GLN A 152 -14.72 0.25 11.55
C GLN A 152 -14.33 -1.16 11.08
N GLY A 153 -14.83 -2.22 11.74
CA GLY A 153 -14.75 -3.61 11.24
C GLY A 153 -14.12 -4.61 12.22
N GLY A 154 -14.88 -5.64 12.60
CA GLY A 154 -14.42 -6.71 13.50
C GLY A 154 -13.31 -7.60 12.90
N PHE A 155 -12.98 -8.67 13.64
CA PHE A 155 -11.89 -9.66 13.40
C PHE A 155 -11.78 -10.27 11.98
N ASN A 156 -12.77 -10.07 11.10
CA ASN A 156 -12.70 -10.48 9.69
C ASN A 156 -11.90 -9.49 8.82
N ASP A 157 -11.88 -8.21 9.16
CA ASP A 157 -11.22 -7.17 8.36
C ASP A 157 -9.70 -7.16 8.61
N THR A 158 -9.28 -7.55 9.83
CA THR A 158 -7.86 -7.73 10.18
C THR A 158 -7.20 -8.89 9.43
N ARG A 159 -7.95 -9.95 9.11
CA ARG A 159 -7.47 -11.10 8.31
C ARG A 159 -7.14 -10.76 6.85
N GLY A 160 -7.63 -9.62 6.33
CA GLY A 160 -7.32 -9.12 5.00
C GLY A 160 -6.06 -8.24 4.93
N THR A 161 -5.30 -8.11 6.02
CA THR A 161 -4.10 -7.26 6.06
C THR A 161 -2.88 -7.96 5.43
N LEU A 162 -1.93 -7.17 4.91
CA LEU A 162 -0.72 -7.68 4.25
C LEU A 162 0.20 -8.49 5.17
N PHE A 163 0.01 -8.44 6.49
CA PHE A 163 0.65 -9.37 7.41
C PHE A 163 0.19 -10.82 7.19
N PHE A 164 -1.09 -11.05 6.89
CA PHE A 164 -1.58 -12.40 6.63
C PHE A 164 -1.06 -12.97 5.30
N GLU A 165 -0.73 -12.11 4.33
CA GLU A 165 -0.05 -12.54 3.11
C GLU A 165 1.42 -12.91 3.36
N LEU A 166 2.10 -12.19 4.26
CA LEU A 166 3.41 -12.61 4.76
C LEU A 166 3.30 -13.98 5.47
N ALA A 167 2.31 -14.14 6.35
CA ALA A 167 2.03 -15.42 7.04
C ALA A 167 1.71 -16.56 6.07
N ARG A 168 0.92 -16.30 5.02
CA ARG A 168 0.61 -17.27 3.95
C ARG A 168 1.89 -17.70 3.24
N ALA A 169 2.73 -16.76 2.83
CA ALA A 169 4.00 -17.07 2.18
C ALA A 169 4.93 -17.87 3.10
N VAL A 170 4.99 -17.56 4.40
CA VAL A 170 5.73 -18.35 5.40
C VAL A 170 5.17 -19.77 5.51
N ASN A 171 3.85 -19.94 5.50
CA ASN A 171 3.22 -21.28 5.53
C ASN A 171 3.53 -22.10 4.26
N GLU A 172 3.52 -21.45 3.09
CA GLU A 172 3.78 -22.10 1.80
C GLU A 172 5.26 -22.47 1.62
N ILE A 173 6.18 -21.55 1.99
CA ILE A 173 7.63 -21.73 1.83
C ILE A 173 8.23 -22.56 2.96
N ARG A 174 7.68 -22.43 4.18
CA ARG A 174 8.19 -23.04 5.42
C ARG A 174 9.69 -22.79 5.67
N PRO A 175 10.17 -21.52 5.62
CA PRO A 175 11.58 -21.20 5.83
C PRO A 175 12.07 -21.59 7.23
N LYS A 176 13.38 -21.64 7.44
CA LYS A 176 13.95 -21.91 8.78
C LYS A 176 13.73 -20.75 9.73
N VAL A 177 13.84 -19.52 9.19
CA VAL A 177 13.64 -18.27 9.92
C VAL A 177 12.83 -17.34 9.03
N PHE A 178 11.96 -16.52 9.62
CA PHE A 178 11.43 -15.36 8.92
C PHE A 178 11.51 -14.08 9.75
N MET A 179 11.53 -12.95 9.04
CA MET A 179 11.61 -11.62 9.59
C MET A 179 10.45 -10.75 9.11
N GLY A 180 9.78 -10.09 10.05
CA GLY A 180 8.87 -8.99 9.78
C GLY A 180 9.48 -7.65 10.19
N GLU A 181 9.46 -6.66 9.29
CA GLU A 181 9.81 -5.28 9.62
C GLU A 181 8.55 -4.41 9.66
N ASN A 182 8.48 -3.49 10.63
CA ASN A 182 7.41 -2.51 10.69
C ASN A 182 7.77 -1.24 11.49
N VAL A 183 6.84 -0.29 11.55
CA VAL A 183 6.94 0.92 12.36
C VAL A 183 6.82 0.61 13.85
N LYS A 184 7.50 1.41 14.69
CA LYS A 184 7.47 1.31 16.16
C LYS A 184 6.05 1.31 16.74
N GLY A 185 5.12 2.06 16.14
CA GLY A 185 3.75 2.19 16.63
C GLY A 185 2.90 0.92 16.56
N LEU A 186 3.38 -0.16 15.94
CA LEU A 186 2.65 -1.42 15.87
C LEU A 186 2.46 -2.07 17.24
N THR A 187 3.42 -1.88 18.17
CA THR A 187 3.35 -2.51 19.51
C THR A 187 2.23 -1.92 20.39
N SER A 188 1.90 -0.65 20.20
CA SER A 188 0.84 0.05 20.94
C SER A 188 -0.48 0.15 20.16
N HIS A 189 -0.53 -0.41 18.95
CA HIS A 189 -1.71 -0.33 18.10
C HIS A 189 -2.89 -1.13 18.69
N ASP A 190 -4.09 -0.55 18.64
CA ASP A 190 -5.35 -1.16 19.12
C ASP A 190 -5.27 -1.74 20.54
N ASN A 191 -4.66 -1.00 21.48
CA ASN A 191 -4.40 -1.43 22.86
C ASN A 191 -3.64 -2.78 22.95
N GLY A 192 -2.75 -3.05 21.99
CA GLY A 192 -1.92 -4.26 21.95
C GLY A 192 -2.58 -5.47 21.28
N ARG A 193 -3.87 -5.39 20.89
CA ARG A 193 -4.58 -6.51 20.23
C ARG A 193 -3.92 -6.94 18.93
N THR A 194 -3.54 -5.99 18.08
CA THR A 194 -2.87 -6.27 16.80
C THR A 194 -1.58 -7.05 16.99
N PHE A 195 -0.78 -6.65 17.98
CA PHE A 195 0.49 -7.31 18.28
C PHE A 195 0.27 -8.72 18.84
N ASN A 196 -0.74 -8.92 19.68
CA ASN A 196 -1.12 -10.25 20.16
C ASN A 196 -1.61 -11.16 19.03
N THR A 197 -2.39 -10.65 18.08
CA THR A 197 -2.79 -11.40 16.88
C THR A 197 -1.56 -11.85 16.09
N ILE A 198 -0.58 -10.95 15.87
CA ILE A 198 0.67 -11.31 15.21
C ILE A 198 1.37 -12.44 15.97
N LYS A 199 1.56 -12.32 17.30
CA LYS A 199 2.19 -13.37 18.12
C LYS A 199 1.48 -14.72 17.98
N ASN A 200 0.16 -14.73 18.05
CA ASN A 200 -0.63 -15.96 17.93
C ASN A 200 -0.50 -16.59 16.54
N THR A 201 -0.58 -15.80 15.47
CA THR A 201 -0.40 -16.31 14.10
C THR A 201 1.00 -16.90 13.90
N ILE A 202 2.04 -16.27 14.45
CA ILE A 202 3.42 -16.82 14.38
C ILE A 202 3.50 -18.19 15.07
N ALA A 203 2.86 -18.33 16.24
CA ALA A 203 2.80 -19.61 16.95
C ALA A 203 2.02 -20.68 16.17
N GLU A 204 0.87 -20.32 15.58
CA GLU A 204 0.03 -21.21 14.75
C GLU A 204 0.78 -21.71 13.49
N LEU A 205 1.68 -20.90 12.93
CA LEU A 205 2.55 -21.29 11.81
C LEU A 205 3.65 -22.28 12.20
N GLY A 206 3.83 -22.56 13.50
CA GLY A 206 4.90 -23.43 14.00
C GLY A 206 6.25 -22.74 14.16
N TYR A 207 6.25 -21.46 14.55
CA TYR A 207 7.47 -20.69 14.81
C TYR A 207 7.48 -20.09 16.22
N THR A 208 8.68 -20.00 16.78
CA THR A 208 8.98 -19.34 18.03
C THR A 208 9.44 -17.92 17.75
N LEU A 209 8.68 -16.94 18.25
CA LEU A 209 9.03 -15.52 18.14
C LEU A 209 10.11 -15.16 19.16
N VAL A 210 11.25 -14.67 18.68
CA VAL A 210 12.25 -14.00 19.51
C VAL A 210 11.69 -12.68 20.02
N GLU A 211 11.97 -12.31 21.27
CA GLU A 211 11.43 -11.10 21.88
C GLU A 211 11.61 -9.88 20.96
N PRO A 212 10.51 -9.29 20.45
CA PRO A 212 10.58 -8.22 19.47
C PRO A 212 11.34 -6.99 19.95
N ARG A 213 12.17 -6.41 19.09
CA ARG A 213 12.97 -5.23 19.44
C ARG A 213 12.71 -4.07 18.49
N VAL A 214 12.63 -2.87 19.07
CA VAL A 214 12.68 -1.61 18.31
C VAL A 214 14.14 -1.21 18.15
N LEU A 215 14.65 -1.21 16.93
CA LEU A 215 16.00 -0.80 16.60
C LEU A 215 16.01 0.67 16.17
N LYS A 216 16.97 1.43 16.71
CA LYS A 216 17.23 2.84 16.35
C LYS A 216 18.33 2.87 15.28
N ALA A 217 17.99 3.23 14.05
CA ALA A 217 18.93 3.29 12.92
C ALA A 217 20.19 4.12 13.21
N ILE A 218 20.06 5.18 14.01
CA ILE A 218 21.16 6.03 14.48
C ILE A 218 22.30 5.26 15.15
N MET A 219 22.01 4.06 15.69
CA MET A 219 22.98 3.18 16.32
C MET A 219 23.67 2.22 15.34
N TYR A 220 23.39 2.27 14.04
CA TYR A 220 23.85 1.27 13.06
C TYR A 220 24.47 1.92 11.81
N GLN A 221 25.35 2.91 12.00
CA GLN A 221 25.97 3.70 10.91
C GLN A 221 24.94 4.36 9.96
N VAL A 222 23.80 4.82 10.48
CA VAL A 222 22.80 5.57 9.71
C VAL A 222 22.70 7.00 10.27
N PRO A 223 22.92 8.05 9.46
CA PRO A 223 22.82 9.44 9.89
C PRO A 223 21.35 9.92 9.94
N GLN A 224 20.47 9.13 10.54
CA GLN A 224 19.02 9.38 10.61
C GLN A 224 18.40 8.87 11.92
N LYS A 225 17.56 9.70 12.54
CA LYS A 225 16.68 9.32 13.64
C LYS A 225 15.50 8.52 13.09
N ARG A 226 15.66 7.21 12.91
CA ARG A 226 14.61 6.30 12.42
C ARG A 226 14.53 5.08 13.32
N GLU A 227 13.33 4.73 13.75
CA GLU A 227 13.08 3.55 14.58
C GLU A 227 12.26 2.53 13.79
N ARG A 228 12.58 1.26 13.96
CA ARG A 228 11.87 0.13 13.35
C ARG A 228 11.69 -1.03 14.30
N LEU A 229 10.48 -1.56 14.35
CA LEU A 229 10.17 -2.80 15.02
C LEU A 229 10.62 -3.96 14.12
N VAL A 230 11.40 -4.86 14.68
CA VAL A 230 11.87 -6.07 14.00
C VAL A 230 11.33 -7.29 14.74
N LEU A 231 10.68 -8.18 13.99
CA LEU A 231 10.16 -9.46 14.44
C LEU A 231 11.03 -10.54 13.82
N ILE A 232 11.66 -11.39 14.64
CA ILE A 232 12.42 -12.56 14.17
C ILE A 232 11.73 -13.81 14.71
N ALA A 233 11.37 -14.73 13.84
CA ALA A 233 10.69 -15.96 14.20
C ALA A 233 11.45 -17.17 13.65
N ILE A 234 11.74 -18.13 14.52
CA ILE A 234 12.55 -19.32 14.24
C ILE A 234 11.64 -20.54 14.24
N ARG A 235 11.75 -21.42 13.24
CA ARG A 235 10.89 -22.61 13.15
C ARG A 235 11.07 -23.50 14.39
N ASN A 236 9.98 -24.08 14.90
CA ASN A 236 9.96 -24.71 16.22
C ASN A 236 10.91 -25.92 16.37
N ASP A 237 11.20 -26.63 15.29
CA ASP A 237 12.18 -27.72 15.24
C ASP A 237 13.62 -27.24 15.49
N LEU A 238 13.90 -25.96 15.21
CA LEU A 238 15.21 -25.33 15.34
C LEU A 238 15.32 -24.44 16.59
N ALA A 239 14.23 -23.82 17.02
CA ALA A 239 14.23 -22.78 18.05
C ALA A 239 14.88 -23.20 19.37
N GLY A 240 14.75 -24.47 19.77
CA GLY A 240 15.39 -24.99 20.99
C GLY A 240 16.89 -25.30 20.87
N LYS A 241 17.46 -25.21 19.66
CA LYS A 241 18.85 -25.61 19.36
C LYS A 241 19.79 -24.41 19.17
N VAL A 242 19.25 -23.21 19.03
CA VAL A 242 20.00 -22.00 18.66
C VAL A 242 19.55 -20.79 19.47
N CYS A 243 20.39 -19.76 19.54
CA CYS A 243 20.08 -18.53 20.24
C CYS A 243 20.32 -17.32 19.33
N PHE A 244 19.28 -16.51 19.11
CA PHE A 244 19.43 -15.29 18.33
C PHE A 244 20.01 -14.15 19.17
N HIS A 245 21.04 -13.49 18.64
CA HIS A 245 21.67 -12.33 19.25
C HIS A 245 21.46 -11.09 18.37
N TRP A 246 20.82 -10.06 18.93
CA TRP A 246 20.64 -8.77 18.28
C TRP A 246 21.97 -8.13 17.86
N PRO A 247 21.98 -7.27 16.83
CA PRO A 247 23.22 -6.70 16.31
C PRO A 247 23.81 -5.71 17.29
N SER A 248 25.13 -5.77 17.46
CA SER A 248 25.87 -4.78 18.23
C SER A 248 25.73 -3.39 17.58
N PRO A 249 25.59 -2.30 18.34
CA PRO A 249 25.51 -0.97 17.77
C PRO A 249 26.88 -0.43 17.36
N TYR A 250 26.95 0.51 16.43
CA TYR A 250 28.17 1.22 16.08
C TYR A 250 28.62 2.14 17.23
N THR A 251 29.92 2.44 17.29
CA THR A 251 30.55 3.14 18.42
C THR A 251 30.40 4.65 18.39
N ARG A 252 29.79 5.22 17.34
CA ARG A 252 29.60 6.66 17.13
C ARG A 252 28.25 6.96 16.48
N VAL A 253 27.64 8.09 16.83
CA VAL A 253 26.48 8.65 16.11
C VAL A 253 26.94 9.38 14.84
N LEU A 254 26.37 9.03 13.69
CA LEU A 254 26.64 9.71 12.41
C LEU A 254 25.69 10.89 12.19
N THR A 255 26.16 11.92 11.49
CA THR A 255 25.40 13.14 11.20
C THR A 255 25.22 13.35 9.69
N LEU A 256 24.48 14.40 9.30
CA LEU A 256 24.37 14.75 7.88
C LEU A 256 25.71 15.10 7.23
N ARG A 257 26.69 15.57 8.00
CA ARG A 257 28.06 15.75 7.51
C ARG A 257 28.65 14.44 7.01
N ASP A 258 28.47 13.34 7.76
CA ASP A 258 28.92 12.02 7.34
C ASP A 258 28.18 11.51 6.08
N ALA A 259 26.95 11.96 5.85
CA ALA A 259 26.19 11.60 4.64
C ALA A 259 26.65 12.40 3.41
N PHE A 260 26.92 13.70 3.57
CA PHE A 260 27.12 14.61 2.44
C PHE A 260 28.57 14.75 2.01
N TYR A 261 29.51 14.49 2.90
CA TYR A 261 30.94 14.58 2.63
C TYR A 261 31.62 13.23 2.78
N LYS A 262 32.85 13.14 2.27
CA LYS A 262 33.72 11.99 2.51
C LYS A 262 33.77 11.66 4.00
N SER A 263 33.48 10.41 4.36
CA SER A 263 33.33 9.94 5.73
C SER A 263 33.63 8.46 5.87
N ALA A 264 33.33 7.88 7.04
CA ALA A 264 33.47 6.44 7.28
C ALA A 264 32.48 5.57 6.46
N ILE A 265 31.45 6.18 5.87
CA ILE A 265 30.41 5.46 5.10
C ILE A 265 30.37 5.85 3.61
N TYR A 266 31.14 6.86 3.19
CA TYR A 266 31.25 7.29 1.79
C TYR A 266 32.67 7.78 1.48
N ASP A 267 33.24 7.31 0.37
CA ASP A 267 34.61 7.68 -0.03
C ASP A 267 34.71 9.06 -0.69
N THR A 268 33.57 9.67 -1.02
CA THR A 268 33.47 10.93 -1.76
C THR A 268 32.39 11.84 -1.19
N ASP A 269 32.46 13.12 -1.51
CA ASP A 269 31.35 14.05 -1.31
C ASP A 269 30.15 13.66 -2.18
N VAL A 270 28.97 14.10 -1.78
CA VAL A 270 27.71 13.69 -2.42
C VAL A 270 27.69 14.11 -3.89
N PRO A 271 27.50 13.17 -4.83
CA PRO A 271 27.49 13.54 -6.23
C PRO A 271 26.22 14.35 -6.53
N PRO A 272 26.32 15.35 -7.44
CA PRO A 272 25.16 16.12 -7.87
C PRO A 272 24.05 15.21 -8.39
N SER A 273 22.81 15.54 -8.04
CA SER A 273 21.65 14.82 -8.54
C SER A 273 20.44 15.74 -8.62
N GLU A 274 19.42 15.27 -9.34
CA GLU A 274 18.14 15.95 -9.44
C GLU A 274 17.45 16.06 -8.05
N GLY A 275 16.54 17.02 -7.92
CA GLY A 275 15.77 17.19 -6.69
C GLY A 275 14.55 18.07 -6.88
N ALA A 276 13.64 18.00 -5.90
CA ALA A 276 12.50 18.91 -5.84
C ALA A 276 12.97 20.37 -5.64
N LYS A 277 12.19 21.32 -6.16
CA LYS A 277 12.44 22.76 -5.97
C LYS A 277 11.34 23.38 -5.12
N TYR A 278 11.68 24.40 -4.35
CA TYR A 278 10.69 25.17 -3.62
C TYR A 278 9.96 26.15 -4.53
N PRO A 279 8.65 26.37 -4.32
CA PRO A 279 7.97 27.55 -4.84
C PRO A 279 8.61 28.83 -4.26
N PRO A 280 8.65 29.96 -5.00
CA PRO A 280 9.33 31.18 -4.56
C PRO A 280 8.91 31.69 -3.18
N LYS A 281 7.61 31.59 -2.85
CA LYS A 281 7.08 31.98 -1.53
C LYS A 281 7.69 31.17 -0.40
N LYS A 282 7.84 29.85 -0.58
CA LYS A 282 8.42 28.96 0.43
C LYS A 282 9.93 29.16 0.55
N GLN A 283 10.61 29.41 -0.56
CA GLN A 283 12.04 29.69 -0.57
C GLN A 283 12.38 30.91 0.30
N LYS A 284 11.66 32.03 0.13
CA LYS A 284 11.84 33.24 0.95
C LYS A 284 11.70 32.98 2.46
N VAL A 285 10.77 32.11 2.85
CA VAL A 285 10.59 31.74 4.27
C VAL A 285 11.78 30.94 4.77
N LEU A 286 12.22 29.93 4.02
CA LEU A 286 13.30 29.05 4.45
C LEU A 286 14.68 29.73 4.43
N GLU A 287 14.89 30.78 3.62
CA GLU A 287 16.09 31.62 3.65
C GLU A 287 16.34 32.26 5.03
N LEU A 288 15.27 32.53 5.78
CA LEU A 288 15.34 33.14 7.12
C LEU A 288 15.63 32.11 8.22
N VAL A 289 15.55 30.81 7.93
CA VAL A 289 15.73 29.76 8.94
C VAL A 289 17.21 29.36 8.98
N PRO A 290 17.90 29.47 10.13
CA PRO A 290 19.29 29.05 10.27
C PRO A 290 19.41 27.52 10.29
N GLN A 291 20.63 27.01 10.14
CA GLN A 291 20.92 25.58 10.22
C GLN A 291 20.39 24.98 11.54
N GLY A 292 19.70 23.83 11.47
CA GLY A 292 19.06 23.20 12.63
C GLY A 292 17.84 23.94 13.19
N GLY A 293 17.46 25.08 12.59
CA GLY A 293 16.31 25.89 12.98
C GLY A 293 14.98 25.39 12.41
N ASP A 294 13.90 26.00 12.86
CA ASP A 294 12.54 25.77 12.36
C ASP A 294 11.70 27.05 12.40
N TRP A 295 10.38 26.93 12.32
CA TRP A 295 9.44 28.06 12.34
C TRP A 295 9.64 29.03 13.50
N ARG A 296 10.21 28.59 14.64
CA ARG A 296 10.47 29.44 15.82
C ARG A 296 11.58 30.45 15.60
N ASN A 297 12.40 30.26 14.56
CA ASN A 297 13.46 31.17 14.18
C ASN A 297 13.00 32.26 13.20
N LEU A 298 11.75 32.19 12.72
CA LEU A 298 11.20 33.18 11.81
C LEU A 298 10.71 34.42 12.58
N PRO A 299 10.72 35.61 11.94
CA PRO A 299 9.95 36.76 12.41
C PRO A 299 8.48 36.36 12.66
N GLU A 300 7.87 36.89 13.72
CA GLU A 300 6.57 36.42 14.21
C GLU A 300 5.45 36.55 13.16
N ASP A 301 5.44 37.64 12.39
CA ASP A 301 4.52 37.87 11.28
C ASP A 301 4.67 36.83 10.17
N VAL A 302 5.91 36.54 9.76
CA VAL A 302 6.24 35.50 8.77
C VAL A 302 5.87 34.12 9.29
N ALA A 303 6.14 33.84 10.57
CA ALA A 303 5.81 32.57 11.20
C ALA A 303 4.29 32.34 11.25
N LYS A 304 3.52 33.35 11.65
CA LYS A 304 2.03 33.32 11.66
C LYS A 304 1.47 33.07 10.28
N GLU A 305 1.94 33.81 9.27
CA GLU A 305 1.48 33.63 7.89
C GLU A 305 1.85 32.23 7.37
N TYR A 306 3.10 31.80 7.57
CA TYR A 306 3.56 30.52 7.09
C TYR A 306 2.83 29.37 7.79
N MET A 307 2.62 29.42 9.10
CA MET A 307 1.98 28.35 9.84
C MET A 307 0.46 28.32 9.64
N GLY A 308 -0.18 29.47 9.42
CA GLY A 308 -1.63 29.58 9.30
C GLY A 308 -2.33 29.05 10.56
N GLY A 309 -3.38 28.24 10.39
CA GLY A 309 -4.11 27.65 11.53
C GLY A 309 -3.24 26.82 12.48
N SER A 310 -2.10 26.28 12.01
CA SER A 310 -1.15 25.59 12.88
C SER A 310 -0.50 26.52 13.91
N TRP A 311 -0.48 27.84 13.73
CA TRP A 311 0.03 28.76 14.74
C TRP A 311 -0.77 28.67 16.05
N LEU A 312 -2.09 28.50 15.95
CA LEU A 312 -3.04 28.54 17.07
C LEU A 312 -3.12 27.22 17.86
N LEU A 313 -2.58 26.13 17.33
CA LEU A 313 -2.63 24.83 17.98
C LEU A 313 -1.49 24.68 19.01
N GLY A 314 -1.66 23.81 20.01
CA GLY A 314 -0.55 23.39 20.89
C GLY A 314 0.48 22.49 20.18
N GLY A 315 1.52 22.08 20.91
CA GLY A 315 2.56 21.16 20.43
C GLY A 315 3.69 21.86 19.64
N GLY A 316 4.91 21.33 19.72
CA GLY A 316 6.14 22.01 19.26
C GLY A 316 6.24 22.27 17.74
N LYS A 317 5.50 21.54 16.90
CA LYS A 317 5.44 21.69 15.42
C LYS A 317 6.81 21.86 14.74
N THR A 318 7.83 21.21 15.29
CA THR A 318 9.24 21.39 14.90
C THR A 318 9.55 20.90 13.49
N GLY A 319 8.61 20.24 12.81
CA GLY A 319 8.71 19.87 11.40
C GLY A 319 8.34 20.99 10.41
N MET A 320 7.75 22.10 10.87
CA MET A 320 7.39 23.23 10.02
C MET A 320 8.57 24.18 9.81
N ALA A 321 8.81 24.57 8.56
CA ALA A 321 9.94 25.41 8.15
C ALA A 321 11.30 24.87 8.66
N ARG A 322 11.43 23.55 8.77
CA ARG A 322 12.60 22.89 9.37
C ARG A 322 13.78 22.91 8.39
N ARG A 323 14.89 23.51 8.82
CA ARG A 323 16.21 23.38 8.18
C ARG A 323 17.05 22.36 8.95
N LEU A 324 17.62 21.42 8.21
CA LEU A 324 18.46 20.37 8.80
C LEU A 324 19.82 20.95 9.24
N SER A 325 20.61 20.17 9.98
CA SER A 325 21.95 20.55 10.42
C SER A 325 22.99 19.53 10.00
N LEU A 326 24.17 19.99 9.56
CA LEU A 326 25.29 19.11 9.23
C LEU A 326 25.78 18.34 10.46
N ASP A 327 25.65 18.93 11.65
CA ASP A 327 26.19 18.38 12.89
C ASP A 327 25.15 17.56 13.68
N GLU A 328 23.98 17.33 13.09
CA GLU A 328 22.93 16.47 13.63
C GLU A 328 22.57 15.34 12.65
N PRO A 329 22.13 14.17 13.13
CA PRO A 329 21.45 13.19 12.31
C PRO A 329 20.17 13.77 11.71
N SER A 330 19.84 13.36 10.48
CA SER A 330 18.58 13.74 9.85
C SER A 330 17.39 13.28 10.69
N LEU A 331 16.31 14.07 10.67
CA LEU A 331 14.99 13.56 11.04
C LEU A 331 14.56 12.45 10.07
N THR A 332 13.61 11.60 10.48
CA THR A 332 13.04 10.56 9.61
C THR A 332 12.69 11.15 8.25
N LEU A 333 13.23 10.54 7.19
CA LEU A 333 12.91 10.91 5.83
C LEU A 333 11.51 10.43 5.47
N THR A 334 10.80 11.25 4.70
CA THR A 334 9.41 11.05 4.29
C THR A 334 9.33 10.73 2.80
N CYS A 335 8.20 10.23 2.30
CA CYS A 335 8.02 9.97 0.87
C CYS A 335 8.00 11.23 -0.01
N SER A 336 8.07 12.41 0.61
CA SER A 336 8.12 13.70 -0.05
C SER A 336 9.04 14.61 0.75
N PRO A 337 10.01 15.31 0.12
CA PRO A 337 11.04 16.07 0.83
C PRO A 337 10.57 17.46 1.28
N CYS A 338 9.44 17.97 0.75
CA CYS A 338 9.05 19.37 0.85
C CYS A 338 7.63 19.60 1.39
N GLN A 339 7.09 18.65 2.14
CA GLN A 339 5.79 18.80 2.80
C GLN A 339 5.87 19.81 3.95
N LYS A 340 4.83 20.66 4.08
CA LYS A 340 4.83 21.79 5.00
C LYS A 340 5.03 21.37 6.47
N GLN A 341 4.43 20.25 6.89
CA GLN A 341 4.49 19.74 8.27
C GLN A 341 5.76 18.92 8.56
N THR A 342 6.43 18.44 7.53
CA THR A 342 7.55 17.49 7.60
C THR A 342 8.71 17.99 6.73
N GLU A 343 8.96 19.30 6.76
CA GLU A 343 9.94 19.98 5.92
C GLU A 343 11.35 19.45 6.19
N ARG A 344 12.16 19.35 5.13
CA ARG A 344 13.56 18.86 5.20
C ARG A 344 14.43 19.73 4.30
N CYS A 345 14.59 21.01 4.66
CA CYS A 345 15.45 21.92 3.92
C CYS A 345 16.93 21.54 4.10
N HIS A 346 17.70 21.62 3.01
CA HIS A 346 19.13 21.37 3.01
C HIS A 346 19.84 22.25 4.06
N PRO A 347 20.89 21.75 4.76
CA PRO A 347 21.52 22.50 5.85
C PRO A 347 22.18 23.81 5.43
N LEU A 348 22.67 23.91 4.19
CA LEU A 348 23.42 25.07 3.70
C LEU A 348 22.74 25.83 2.55
N GLU A 349 21.80 25.19 1.86
CA GLU A 349 21.17 25.75 0.66
C GLU A 349 19.66 25.85 0.88
N THR A 350 18.99 26.84 0.29
CA THR A 350 17.53 26.98 0.43
C THR A 350 16.80 26.16 -0.62
N ARG A 351 16.94 24.83 -0.52
CA ARG A 351 16.25 23.84 -1.34
C ARG A 351 15.92 22.59 -0.51
N PRO A 352 14.95 21.76 -0.94
CA PRO A 352 14.84 20.40 -0.43
C PRO A 352 16.14 19.62 -0.71
N LEU A 353 16.32 18.54 0.03
CA LEU A 353 17.37 17.57 -0.26
C LEU A 353 17.20 16.96 -1.66
N SER A 354 18.31 16.82 -2.39
CA SER A 354 18.35 16.12 -3.68
C SER A 354 18.08 14.62 -3.50
N VAL A 355 17.78 13.91 -4.59
CA VAL A 355 17.51 12.47 -4.56
C VAL A 355 18.71 11.70 -3.98
N ARG A 356 19.93 12.05 -4.38
CA ARG A 356 21.15 11.39 -3.88
C ARG A 356 21.43 11.72 -2.41
N GLU A 357 21.25 12.96 -1.98
CA GLU A 357 21.34 13.32 -0.56
C GLU A 357 20.33 12.51 0.28
N TYR A 358 19.09 12.36 -0.21
CA TYR A 358 18.06 11.53 0.40
C TYR A 358 18.50 10.05 0.50
N ALA A 359 19.05 9.52 -0.58
CA ALA A 359 19.52 8.14 -0.66
C ALA A 359 20.69 7.88 0.29
N ARG A 360 21.65 8.81 0.40
CA ARG A 360 22.80 8.69 1.30
C ARG A 360 22.41 8.71 2.78
N ILE A 361 21.39 9.48 3.14
CA ILE A 361 20.85 9.48 4.51
C ILE A 361 20.19 8.12 4.86
N GLN A 362 19.66 7.41 3.86
CA GLN A 362 19.19 6.02 3.98
C GLN A 362 20.32 5.00 3.74
N THR A 363 21.57 5.45 3.66
CA THR A 363 22.78 4.64 3.51
C THR A 363 22.86 3.81 2.23
N PHE A 364 22.15 4.21 1.17
CA PHE A 364 22.34 3.58 -0.14
C PHE A 364 23.71 3.95 -0.72
N PRO A 365 24.40 3.01 -1.39
CA PRO A 365 25.63 3.35 -2.11
C PRO A 365 25.31 4.25 -3.31
N ASP A 366 26.28 5.06 -3.74
CA ASP A 366 26.10 5.99 -4.85
C ASP A 366 25.82 5.30 -6.19
N SER A 367 26.28 4.06 -6.33
CA SER A 367 25.99 3.21 -7.48
C SER A 367 24.53 2.72 -7.52
N TRP A 368 23.78 2.82 -6.41
CA TRP A 368 22.37 2.45 -6.41
C TRP A 368 21.54 3.55 -7.07
N LEU A 369 20.96 3.24 -8.23
CA LEU A 369 20.16 4.15 -9.05
C LEU A 369 18.66 3.96 -8.78
N PHE A 370 17.86 5.02 -8.93
CA PHE A 370 16.40 4.94 -8.72
C PHE A 370 15.64 5.27 -10.00
N ALA A 371 14.70 4.39 -10.38
CA ALA A 371 13.82 4.54 -11.53
C ALA A 371 12.49 5.24 -11.17
N GLY A 372 11.80 5.75 -12.19
CA GLY A 372 10.50 6.43 -12.06
C GLY A 372 10.60 7.95 -12.03
N THR A 373 9.48 8.61 -11.73
CA THR A 373 9.41 10.07 -11.59
C THR A 373 10.14 10.53 -10.33
N MET A 374 10.41 11.83 -10.22
CA MET A 374 10.97 12.43 -8.99
C MET A 374 10.20 12.02 -7.73
N GLY A 375 8.87 12.02 -7.78
CA GLY A 375 8.01 11.58 -6.68
C GLY A 375 8.20 10.11 -6.33
N ASP A 376 8.32 9.24 -7.33
CA ASP A 376 8.56 7.81 -7.14
C ASP A 376 9.90 7.55 -6.47
N LYS A 377 10.95 8.29 -6.84
CA LYS A 377 12.29 8.16 -6.24
C LYS A 377 12.26 8.53 -4.75
N TYR A 378 11.68 9.68 -4.39
CA TYR A 378 11.53 10.06 -2.99
C TYR A 378 10.65 9.09 -2.20
N LYS A 379 9.58 8.55 -2.80
CA LYS A 379 8.72 7.52 -2.18
C LYS A 379 9.50 6.24 -1.89
N GLN A 380 10.26 5.74 -2.87
CA GLN A 380 11.11 4.55 -2.70
C GLN A 380 12.13 4.73 -1.57
N ILE A 381 12.86 5.85 -1.58
CA ILE A 381 13.89 6.14 -0.57
C ILE A 381 13.26 6.37 0.81
N GLY A 382 12.17 7.12 0.92
CA GLY A 382 11.49 7.41 2.19
C GLY A 382 10.90 6.17 2.86
N ASN A 383 10.37 5.24 2.06
CA ASN A 383 9.82 3.97 2.56
C ASN A 383 10.90 2.95 2.94
N ALA A 384 12.09 3.01 2.33
CA ALA A 384 13.15 2.03 2.55
C ALA A 384 13.54 1.86 4.03
N VAL A 385 13.92 0.64 4.38
CA VAL A 385 14.79 0.39 5.54
C VAL A 385 16.18 0.91 5.18
N PRO A 386 16.88 1.65 6.07
CA PRO A 386 18.25 2.05 5.80
C PRO A 386 19.13 0.82 5.55
N VAL A 387 19.95 0.88 4.50
CA VAL A 387 20.79 -0.25 4.07
C VAL A 387 21.71 -0.75 5.18
N ASN A 388 22.36 0.15 5.94
CA ASN A 388 23.27 -0.24 7.02
C ASN A 388 22.55 -0.85 8.23
N LEU A 389 21.30 -0.43 8.50
CA LEU A 389 20.48 -1.08 9.52
C LEU A 389 20.08 -2.50 9.08
N ALA A 390 19.63 -2.65 7.83
CA ALA A 390 19.32 -3.95 7.24
C ALA A 390 20.55 -4.87 7.20
N TRP A 391 21.71 -4.32 6.88
CA TRP A 391 22.99 -5.03 6.92
C TRP A 391 23.30 -5.53 8.34
N ALA A 392 23.24 -4.66 9.36
CA ALA A 392 23.50 -5.05 10.74
C ALA A 392 22.57 -6.19 11.21
N ILE A 393 21.26 -6.09 10.93
CA ILE A 393 20.30 -7.17 11.21
C ILE A 393 20.69 -8.45 10.44
N GLY A 394 21.06 -8.30 9.16
CA GLY A 394 21.53 -9.39 8.33
C GLY A 394 22.71 -10.14 8.95
N ARG A 395 23.68 -9.44 9.55
CA ARG A 395 24.84 -10.07 10.23
C ARG A 395 24.46 -10.89 11.44
N SER A 396 23.54 -10.40 12.26
CA SER A 396 22.93 -11.19 13.34
C SER A 396 22.22 -12.43 12.82
N LEU A 397 21.51 -12.31 11.70
CA LEU A 397 20.85 -13.45 11.08
C LEU A 397 21.85 -14.46 10.50
N ILE A 398 22.94 -14.01 9.87
CA ILE A 398 23.99 -14.92 9.38
C ILE A 398 24.60 -15.72 10.53
N ARG A 399 24.83 -15.11 11.71
CA ARG A 399 25.26 -15.86 12.90
C ARG A 399 24.23 -16.93 13.30
N LEU A 400 22.96 -16.56 13.38
CA LEU A 400 21.90 -17.52 13.67
C LEU A 400 21.87 -18.66 12.65
N PHE A 401 22.01 -18.36 11.36
CA PHE A 401 22.04 -19.39 10.32
C PHE A 401 23.28 -20.27 10.39
N ASN A 402 24.43 -19.72 10.81
CA ASN A 402 25.64 -20.50 11.07
C ASN A 402 25.44 -21.45 12.27
N ASP A 403 24.77 -21.00 13.33
CA ASP A 403 24.41 -21.85 14.48
C ASP A 403 23.45 -22.96 14.03
N ILE A 404 22.44 -22.63 13.21
CA ILE A 404 21.52 -23.60 12.62
C ILE A 404 22.28 -24.60 11.75
N GLN A 405 23.20 -24.15 10.89
CA GLN A 405 24.00 -25.02 10.01
C GLN A 405 24.94 -25.92 10.82
N THR A 406 25.42 -25.47 11.97
CA THR A 406 26.26 -26.27 12.87
C THR A 406 25.43 -27.32 13.60
N ALA A 407 24.22 -26.97 14.04
CA ALA A 407 23.31 -27.90 14.73
C ALA A 407 22.65 -28.91 13.76
N GLU A 408 22.33 -28.46 12.55
CA GLU A 408 21.70 -29.25 11.48
C GLU A 408 22.35 -28.92 10.12
N PRO A 409 23.44 -29.63 9.78
CA PRO A 409 24.11 -29.43 8.50
C PRO A 409 23.16 -29.71 7.34
N THR A 410 23.00 -28.71 6.47
CA THR A 410 22.19 -28.80 5.25
C THR A 410 22.98 -28.25 4.08
N GLU A 411 22.74 -28.79 2.88
CA GLU A 411 23.25 -28.20 1.65
C GLU A 411 22.33 -27.07 1.17
N THR A 412 22.89 -26.16 0.38
CA THR A 412 22.10 -25.10 -0.26
C THR A 412 21.32 -25.72 -1.40
N GLN A 413 19.99 -25.60 -1.38
CA GLN A 413 19.16 -26.11 -2.46
C GLN A 413 19.14 -25.15 -3.65
N ASP A 414 19.23 -25.69 -4.86
CA ASP A 414 18.97 -24.92 -6.07
C ASP A 414 17.47 -24.62 -6.18
N CYS A 415 17.14 -23.33 -6.14
CA CYS A 415 15.77 -22.83 -6.24
C CYS A 415 15.38 -22.44 -7.67
N SER A 416 16.27 -22.58 -8.67
CA SER A 416 16.06 -22.06 -10.02
C SER A 416 14.80 -22.62 -10.69
N GLU A 417 14.58 -23.93 -10.61
CA GLU A 417 13.38 -24.58 -11.14
C GLU A 417 12.12 -24.14 -10.39
N ALA A 418 12.18 -24.09 -9.05
CA ALA A 418 11.06 -23.64 -8.24
C ALA A 418 10.66 -22.19 -8.54
N VAL A 419 11.64 -21.30 -8.69
CA VAL A 419 11.42 -19.90 -9.11
C VAL A 419 10.80 -19.83 -10.50
N ALA A 420 11.27 -20.66 -11.44
CA ALA A 420 10.68 -20.73 -12.77
C ALA A 420 9.21 -21.18 -12.72
N GLN A 421 8.88 -22.16 -11.87
CA GLN A 421 7.51 -22.61 -11.64
C GLN A 421 6.63 -21.50 -11.03
N VAL A 422 7.12 -20.76 -10.02
CA VAL A 422 6.39 -19.60 -9.45
C VAL A 422 6.09 -18.57 -10.54
N LYS A 423 7.10 -18.20 -11.35
CA LYS A 423 6.94 -17.26 -12.47
C LYS A 423 5.97 -17.78 -13.53
N ALA A 424 6.01 -19.08 -13.83
CA ALA A 424 5.13 -19.70 -14.82
C ALA A 424 3.67 -19.73 -14.34
N ARG A 425 3.43 -20.06 -13.06
CA ARG A 425 2.10 -20.02 -12.45
C ARG A 425 1.53 -18.61 -12.44
N LEU A 426 2.34 -17.62 -12.08
CA LEU A 426 1.92 -16.22 -12.14
C LEU A 426 1.59 -15.78 -13.56
N LYS A 427 2.41 -16.14 -14.56
CA LYS A 427 2.11 -15.85 -15.98
C LYS A 427 0.86 -16.57 -16.47
N ALA A 428 0.61 -17.79 -16.02
CA ALA A 428 -0.61 -18.54 -16.36
C ALA A 428 -1.84 -17.88 -15.73
N ASP A 429 -1.72 -17.40 -14.49
CA ASP A 429 -2.77 -16.65 -13.80
C ASP A 429 -2.95 -15.24 -14.36
N ASP A 430 -1.89 -14.57 -14.79
CA ASP A 430 -1.95 -13.29 -15.51
C ASP A 430 -2.53 -13.49 -16.91
N ASN A 431 -2.23 -14.58 -17.61
CA ASN A 431 -2.90 -14.91 -18.87
C ASN A 431 -4.36 -15.25 -18.62
N LYS A 432 -4.69 -16.03 -17.58
CA LYS A 432 -6.08 -16.26 -17.16
C LYS A 432 -6.74 -14.96 -16.74
N LYS A 433 -6.04 -13.99 -16.14
CA LYS A 433 -6.57 -12.67 -15.77
C LYS A 433 -6.61 -11.71 -16.94
N VAL A 434 -5.73 -11.76 -17.92
CA VAL A 434 -5.81 -10.96 -19.16
C VAL A 434 -6.87 -11.55 -20.07
N ILE A 435 -7.10 -12.86 -20.03
CA ILE A 435 -8.26 -13.50 -20.65
C ILE A 435 -9.50 -13.16 -19.82
N SER A 436 -9.46 -13.26 -18.49
CA SER A 436 -10.58 -12.93 -17.59
C SER A 436 -10.83 -11.44 -17.44
N ALA A 437 -9.89 -10.57 -17.85
CA ALA A 437 -9.94 -9.11 -17.92
C ALA A 437 -9.95 -8.59 -19.34
N LYS A 438 -9.79 -9.43 -20.37
CA LYS A 438 -10.45 -9.20 -21.66
C LYS A 438 -11.91 -9.56 -21.50
N ILE A 439 -12.24 -10.68 -20.87
CA ILE A 439 -13.59 -11.09 -20.48
C ILE A 439 -14.17 -10.13 -19.42
N GLU A 440 -13.38 -9.58 -18.48
CA GLU A 440 -13.82 -8.57 -17.51
C GLU A 440 -13.75 -7.17 -18.10
N LYS A 441 -12.81 -6.77 -18.96
CA LYS A 441 -12.94 -5.48 -19.69
C LYS A 441 -14.11 -5.53 -20.68
N MET A 442 -14.52 -6.72 -21.11
CA MET A 442 -15.81 -7.02 -21.73
C MET A 442 -16.99 -7.10 -20.72
N LYS A 443 -16.77 -7.15 -19.39
CA LYS A 443 -17.80 -7.14 -18.32
C LYS A 443 -17.73 -5.91 -17.36
N LYS A 444 -16.76 -5.00 -17.52
CA LYS A 444 -16.29 -3.98 -16.54
C LYS A 444 -15.95 -2.65 -17.22
N ASP A 445 -16.41 -2.47 -18.46
CA ASP A 445 -17.14 -1.24 -18.79
C ASP A 445 -18.47 -1.16 -18.01
N ASP A 446 -18.87 -2.23 -17.31
CA ASP A 446 -19.95 -2.23 -16.35
C ASP A 446 -19.50 -2.14 -14.89
N THR A 447 -20.06 -1.14 -14.19
CA THR A 447 -20.06 -0.92 -12.73
C THR A 447 -18.93 -0.11 -12.05
N LYS A 448 -18.65 1.08 -12.58
CA LYS A 448 -18.90 2.31 -11.79
C LYS A 448 -20.08 2.99 -12.45
N ILE A 449 -21.14 3.31 -11.72
CA ILE A 449 -22.33 4.00 -12.27
C ILE A 449 -21.88 5.32 -12.92
N LYS A 450 -21.66 5.28 -14.21
CA LYS A 450 -21.40 6.41 -15.11
C LYS A 450 -22.67 6.53 -15.92
N GLN A 451 -23.40 7.62 -15.77
CA GLN A 451 -24.53 7.91 -16.65
C GLN A 451 -24.06 7.84 -18.10
N LEU A 452 -24.50 6.83 -18.85
CA LEU A 452 -24.25 6.71 -20.28
C LEU A 452 -24.86 7.94 -20.96
N ASN A 453 -24.03 8.72 -21.66
CA ASN A 453 -24.50 9.81 -22.49
C ASN A 453 -24.94 9.23 -23.84
N PHE A 454 -26.14 9.60 -24.30
CA PHE A 454 -26.70 9.11 -25.56
C PHE A 454 -25.83 9.41 -26.78
N LEU A 455 -25.02 10.48 -26.74
CA LEU A 455 -24.07 10.76 -27.82
C LEU A 455 -22.93 9.73 -27.90
N ASP A 456 -22.52 9.15 -26.78
CA ASP A 456 -21.45 8.15 -26.77
C ASP A 456 -21.96 6.84 -27.44
N LEU A 457 -23.23 6.46 -27.18
CA LEU A 457 -23.89 5.31 -27.82
C LEU A 457 -24.09 5.48 -29.34
N LEU A 458 -24.42 6.68 -29.81
CA LEU A 458 -24.57 7.00 -31.24
C LEU A 458 -23.23 6.98 -32.00
N THR A 459 -22.12 7.24 -31.31
CA THR A 459 -20.78 7.24 -31.91
C THR A 459 -20.26 5.80 -32.12
N GLU A 460 -20.69 4.87 -31.27
CA GLU A 460 -20.26 3.47 -31.29
C GLU A 460 -21.19 2.55 -32.12
N LEU A 461 -22.45 2.92 -32.34
CA LEU A 461 -23.45 2.16 -33.11
C LEU A 461 -24.12 3.03 -34.18
N PRO A 462 -23.58 3.09 -35.41
CA PRO A 462 -24.00 4.03 -36.45
C PRO A 462 -25.47 3.91 -36.86
N ASP A 463 -26.05 2.71 -36.78
CA ASP A 463 -27.42 2.42 -37.22
C ASP A 463 -28.47 2.53 -36.09
N GLY A 464 -28.05 2.90 -34.86
CA GLY A 464 -28.95 3.12 -33.70
C GLY A 464 -29.61 1.86 -33.12
N ILE A 465 -29.35 0.68 -33.69
CA ILE A 465 -29.84 -0.62 -33.24
C ILE A 465 -28.80 -1.26 -32.30
N ILE A 466 -29.23 -1.62 -31.09
CA ILE A 466 -28.37 -2.28 -30.10
C ILE A 466 -28.36 -3.79 -30.42
N PRO A 467 -27.21 -4.40 -30.77
CA PRO A 467 -27.16 -5.81 -31.12
C PRO A 467 -27.29 -6.68 -29.86
N GLY A 468 -28.44 -7.33 -29.73
CA GLY A 468 -28.76 -8.22 -28.62
C GLY A 468 -30.24 -8.56 -28.60
N LEU A 469 -30.75 -9.18 -29.67
CA LEU A 469 -32.06 -9.82 -29.58
C LEU A 469 -32.00 -10.84 -28.43
N ALA A 470 -32.93 -10.75 -27.48
CA ALA A 470 -33.20 -11.83 -26.53
C ALA A 470 -33.62 -13.07 -27.35
N ARG A 471 -32.65 -13.87 -27.78
CA ARG A 471 -32.88 -15.17 -28.43
C ARG A 471 -32.95 -16.22 -27.34
N GLU A 472 -34.13 -16.77 -27.13
CA GLU A 472 -34.21 -18.09 -26.50
C GLU A 472 -33.99 -19.21 -27.54
N PRO A 473 -33.61 -20.41 -27.08
CA PRO A 473 -33.50 -21.59 -27.93
C PRO A 473 -34.83 -21.85 -28.64
N GLN A 474 -34.76 -22.35 -29.88
CA GLN A 474 -35.94 -22.67 -30.69
C GLN A 474 -36.98 -23.47 -29.88
N ALA A 475 -38.23 -23.00 -29.91
CA ALA A 475 -39.37 -23.77 -29.41
C ALA A 475 -39.47 -25.07 -30.22
N THR A 476 -39.29 -26.21 -29.54
CA THR A 476 -39.66 -27.51 -30.09
C THR A 476 -41.17 -27.67 -29.98
N GLY A 477 -41.88 -27.45 -31.07
CA GLY A 477 -43.28 -27.88 -31.22
C GLY A 477 -44.33 -26.78 -31.15
N TYR A 478 -45.32 -26.90 -32.04
CA TYR A 478 -46.53 -26.10 -32.06
C TYR A 478 -47.38 -26.38 -30.82
N GLY A 479 -47.60 -25.38 -29.97
CA GLY A 479 -48.66 -25.40 -28.95
C GLY A 479 -48.26 -24.98 -27.55
N ASP A 480 -46.96 -24.93 -27.22
CA ASP A 480 -46.52 -24.60 -25.87
C ASP A 480 -46.28 -23.09 -25.69
N LEU A 481 -46.94 -22.51 -24.68
CA LEU A 481 -46.71 -21.13 -24.22
C LEU A 481 -45.22 -20.93 -23.90
N PRO A 482 -44.62 -19.78 -24.24
CA PRO A 482 -43.19 -19.54 -24.03
C PRO A 482 -42.84 -19.78 -22.56
N HIS A 483 -41.89 -20.68 -22.31
CA HIS A 483 -41.48 -21.05 -20.97
C HIS A 483 -40.91 -19.83 -20.24
N VAL A 484 -41.72 -19.20 -19.38
CA VAL A 484 -41.28 -18.02 -18.62
C VAL A 484 -40.26 -18.43 -17.57
N ASP A 485 -38.97 -18.20 -17.84
CA ASP A 485 -37.90 -18.43 -16.87
C ASP A 485 -37.99 -17.42 -15.72
N LYS A 486 -38.40 -17.93 -14.55
CA LYS A 486 -38.58 -17.14 -13.32
C LYS A 486 -37.27 -16.60 -12.74
N ASN A 487 -36.12 -17.12 -13.16
CA ASN A 487 -34.82 -16.64 -12.67
C ASN A 487 -34.23 -15.51 -13.54
N LYS A 488 -34.90 -15.14 -14.63
CA LYS A 488 -34.49 -14.01 -15.47
C LYS A 488 -34.82 -12.67 -14.84
N ASN A 489 -34.05 -11.67 -15.26
CA ASN A 489 -34.24 -10.29 -14.84
C ASN A 489 -35.49 -9.69 -15.49
N VAL A 490 -36.17 -8.85 -14.72
CA VAL A 490 -37.38 -8.15 -15.14
C VAL A 490 -37.27 -6.67 -14.77
N LEU A 491 -37.69 -5.83 -15.71
CA LEU A 491 -37.72 -4.39 -15.56
C LEU A 491 -39.12 -3.93 -15.15
N VAL A 492 -39.29 -3.41 -13.94
CA VAL A 492 -40.54 -2.78 -13.49
C VAL A 492 -40.45 -1.28 -13.72
N CYS A 493 -41.32 -0.67 -14.52
CA CYS A 493 -41.27 0.78 -14.78
C CYS A 493 -42.61 1.49 -14.62
N LEU A 494 -42.54 2.73 -14.13
CA LEU A 494 -43.69 3.63 -14.07
C LEU A 494 -44.18 4.01 -15.48
N VAL A 495 -45.41 3.64 -15.78
CA VAL A 495 -46.12 4.08 -16.99
C VAL A 495 -46.63 5.50 -16.78
N LYS A 496 -46.42 6.36 -17.77
CA LYS A 496 -46.94 7.73 -17.74
C LYS A 496 -48.42 7.76 -18.07
N LYS A 497 -49.14 8.70 -17.46
CA LYS A 497 -50.58 8.92 -17.65
C LYS A 497 -51.04 8.92 -19.09
N ASP A 498 -50.24 9.45 -20.02
CA ASP A 498 -50.59 9.54 -21.44
C ASP A 498 -50.54 8.19 -22.20
N ASN A 499 -50.00 7.13 -21.59
CA ASN A 499 -49.97 5.78 -22.16
C ASN A 499 -50.72 4.74 -21.32
N GLU A 500 -51.28 5.10 -20.16
CA GLU A 500 -51.89 4.14 -19.22
C GLU A 500 -53.00 3.28 -19.86
N SER A 501 -53.81 3.86 -20.75
CA SER A 501 -54.89 3.15 -21.45
C SER A 501 -54.40 1.95 -22.25
N GLN A 502 -53.26 2.09 -22.95
CA GLN A 502 -52.68 1.02 -23.78
C GLN A 502 -52.15 -0.16 -22.94
N TYR A 503 -51.77 0.10 -21.69
CA TYR A 503 -51.35 -0.97 -20.76
C TYR A 503 -52.54 -1.63 -20.07
N LEU A 504 -53.63 -0.90 -19.86
CA LEU A 504 -54.87 -1.41 -19.28
C LEU A 504 -55.61 -2.35 -20.24
N ASP A 505 -55.67 -2.00 -21.53
CA ASP A 505 -56.29 -2.81 -22.58
C ASP A 505 -55.33 -3.83 -23.23
N LYS A 506 -54.05 -3.81 -22.83
CA LYS A 506 -52.95 -4.69 -23.29
C LYS A 506 -52.56 -4.50 -24.76
N SER A 507 -52.91 -3.36 -25.37
CA SER A 507 -52.52 -2.99 -26.74
C SER A 507 -51.12 -2.38 -26.86
N ALA A 508 -50.44 -2.10 -25.75
CA ALA A 508 -49.11 -1.48 -25.75
C ALA A 508 -48.05 -2.33 -26.46
N THR A 509 -47.44 -1.77 -27.50
CA THR A 509 -46.36 -2.40 -28.27
C THR A 509 -45.01 -1.70 -28.12
N ILE A 510 -45.00 -0.45 -27.62
CA ILE A 510 -43.78 0.36 -27.50
C ILE A 510 -43.76 1.08 -26.14
N TYR A 511 -42.60 1.07 -25.49
CA TYR A 511 -42.32 1.87 -24.29
C TYR A 511 -41.14 2.82 -24.50
N TYR A 512 -41.29 4.08 -24.11
CA TYR A 512 -40.26 5.11 -24.20
C TYR A 512 -39.75 5.49 -22.81
N THR A 513 -38.44 5.45 -22.60
CA THR A 513 -37.86 5.71 -21.28
C THR A 513 -37.75 7.21 -20.91
N GLY A 514 -37.38 7.48 -19.66
CA GLY A 514 -37.01 8.82 -19.17
C GLY A 514 -35.69 9.34 -19.78
N LYS A 515 -35.34 10.63 -19.59
CA LYS A 515 -34.05 11.20 -20.05
C LYS A 515 -32.87 10.62 -19.27
N LYS A 516 -33.13 10.19 -18.04
CA LYS A 516 -32.18 9.48 -17.19
C LYS A 516 -32.65 8.04 -17.13
N PHE A 517 -32.01 7.18 -17.92
CA PHE A 517 -32.09 5.74 -17.74
C PHE A 517 -30.86 5.29 -16.95
N PRO A 518 -30.98 4.36 -16.00
CA PRO A 518 -29.82 3.81 -15.30
C PRO A 518 -28.86 3.16 -16.28
N SER A 519 -27.58 3.45 -16.14
CA SER A 519 -26.49 2.76 -16.83
C SER A 519 -26.18 1.38 -16.25
N THR A 520 -26.91 0.93 -15.23
CA THR A 520 -26.62 -0.29 -14.45
C THR A 520 -27.48 -1.48 -14.83
N VAL A 521 -28.33 -1.34 -15.84
CA VAL A 521 -29.16 -2.44 -16.32
C VAL A 521 -28.56 -2.91 -17.64
N GLU A 522 -27.84 -4.03 -17.59
CA GLU A 522 -27.30 -4.72 -18.75
C GLU A 522 -28.43 -5.09 -19.71
N LEU A 523 -28.48 -4.43 -20.88
CA LEU A 523 -29.61 -4.53 -21.82
C LEU A 523 -29.80 -5.94 -22.41
N ASP A 524 -28.74 -6.74 -22.47
CA ASP A 524 -28.75 -8.14 -22.91
C ASP A 524 -29.30 -9.12 -21.84
N LYS A 525 -29.43 -8.66 -20.58
CA LYS A 525 -30.01 -9.44 -19.49
C LYS A 525 -31.50 -9.14 -19.27
N LEU A 526 -32.04 -8.08 -19.88
CA LEU A 526 -33.44 -7.71 -19.78
C LEU A 526 -34.32 -8.56 -20.68
N CYS A 527 -35.00 -9.53 -20.09
CA CYS A 527 -35.93 -10.39 -20.83
C CYS A 527 -37.38 -9.89 -20.75
N TYR A 528 -37.78 -9.36 -19.59
CA TYR A 528 -39.18 -9.03 -19.31
C TYR A 528 -39.38 -7.60 -18.82
N PHE A 529 -40.56 -7.04 -19.11
CA PHE A 529 -41.03 -5.71 -18.70
C PHE A 529 -42.34 -5.84 -17.92
N ILE A 530 -42.47 -5.12 -16.81
CA ILE A 530 -43.70 -5.04 -16.01
C ILE A 530 -44.10 -3.57 -15.87
N PRO A 531 -45.26 -3.15 -16.40
CA PRO A 531 -45.76 -1.81 -16.20
C PRO A 531 -46.23 -1.63 -14.75
N TYR A 532 -45.78 -0.54 -14.14
CA TYR A 532 -46.28 -0.01 -12.88
C TYR A 532 -47.19 1.18 -13.18
N LEU A 533 -48.48 1.08 -12.86
CA LEU A 533 -49.42 2.19 -13.00
C LEU A 533 -49.49 2.98 -11.69
N SER A 534 -49.32 4.30 -11.77
CA SER A 534 -49.26 5.17 -10.60
C SER A 534 -50.53 5.04 -9.75
N GLY A 535 -50.38 4.66 -8.48
CA GLY A 535 -51.50 4.47 -7.55
C GLY A 535 -52.22 3.12 -7.65
N GLN A 536 -51.92 2.27 -8.64
CA GLN A 536 -52.48 0.92 -8.77
C GLN A 536 -51.43 -0.17 -8.54
N GLY A 537 -50.22 0.00 -9.10
CA GLY A 537 -49.12 -0.95 -8.96
C GLY A 537 -48.89 -1.80 -10.22
N ILE A 538 -48.48 -3.05 -10.05
CA ILE A 538 -48.15 -3.99 -11.12
C ILE A 538 -49.19 -5.10 -11.24
N ARG A 539 -49.37 -5.63 -12.46
CA ARG A 539 -50.30 -6.75 -12.70
C ARG A 539 -49.86 -7.66 -13.84
N ASP A 540 -49.32 -7.08 -14.91
CA ASP A 540 -49.11 -7.75 -16.18
C ASP A 540 -47.61 -7.91 -16.50
N LEU A 541 -47.26 -8.97 -17.24
CA LEU A 541 -45.91 -9.24 -17.72
C LEU A 541 -45.85 -9.11 -19.25
N TYR A 542 -44.86 -8.36 -19.70
CA TYR A 542 -44.53 -8.18 -21.10
C TYR A 542 -43.11 -8.71 -21.36
N ARG A 543 -42.82 -9.07 -22.60
CA ARG A 543 -41.49 -9.43 -23.10
C ARG A 543 -40.92 -8.27 -23.90
N ILE A 544 -39.64 -7.99 -23.74
CA ILE A 544 -38.94 -7.01 -24.57
C ILE A 544 -38.41 -7.75 -25.80
N LYS A 545 -38.90 -7.38 -27.00
CA LYS A 545 -38.44 -7.96 -28.27
C LYS A 545 -37.18 -7.26 -28.77
N VAL A 546 -37.20 -5.94 -28.73
CA VAL A 546 -36.16 -5.08 -29.28
C VAL A 546 -35.93 -3.90 -28.35
N ALA A 547 -34.67 -3.54 -28.14
CA ALA A 547 -34.26 -2.30 -27.52
C ALA A 547 -33.45 -1.48 -28.52
N ARG A 548 -33.82 -0.22 -28.73
CA ARG A 548 -33.14 0.68 -29.68
C ARG A 548 -33.14 2.13 -29.19
N VAL A 549 -32.26 2.94 -29.75
CA VAL A 549 -32.30 4.39 -29.53
C VAL A 549 -33.28 5.00 -30.53
N GLY A 550 -34.15 5.89 -30.07
CA GLY A 550 -35.05 6.66 -30.92
C GLY A 550 -35.44 7.97 -30.26
N THR A 551 -36.55 8.58 -30.67
CA THR A 551 -36.98 9.89 -30.17
C THR A 551 -38.26 9.78 -29.35
N ARG A 552 -38.46 10.73 -28.42
CA ARG A 552 -39.66 10.73 -27.58
C ARG A 552 -40.90 10.87 -28.46
N LYS A 553 -41.83 9.91 -28.38
CA LYS A 553 -43.07 9.85 -29.18
C LYS A 553 -42.81 9.71 -30.68
N GLU A 554 -41.76 8.98 -31.05
CA GLU A 554 -41.46 8.65 -32.44
C GLU A 554 -42.70 8.07 -33.16
N GLY A 555 -43.04 8.63 -34.33
CA GLY A 555 -44.22 8.23 -35.10
C GLY A 555 -45.58 8.66 -34.54
N GLN A 556 -45.62 9.42 -33.44
CA GLN A 556 -46.86 9.91 -32.80
C GLN A 556 -46.90 11.45 -32.75
N ALA A 557 -48.11 11.99 -32.52
CA ALA A 557 -48.30 13.43 -32.30
C ALA A 557 -47.53 13.90 -31.05
N GLY A 558 -46.67 14.90 -31.22
CA GLY A 558 -45.78 15.40 -30.17
C GLY A 558 -44.39 14.76 -30.14
N ASN A 559 -43.96 14.12 -31.24
CA ASN A 559 -42.57 13.70 -31.43
C ASN A 559 -41.61 14.88 -31.30
N ASN A 560 -40.49 14.69 -30.61
CA ASN A 560 -39.41 15.67 -30.56
C ASN A 560 -38.10 15.04 -31.06
N ALA A 561 -37.69 15.43 -32.26
CA ALA A 561 -36.52 14.90 -32.96
C ALA A 561 -35.19 15.11 -32.23
N ASN A 562 -35.14 16.02 -31.24
CA ASN A 562 -33.94 16.31 -30.44
C ASN A 562 -34.02 15.74 -29.01
N ASP A 563 -35.10 15.01 -28.67
CA ASP A 563 -35.27 14.37 -27.35
C ASP A 563 -35.08 12.85 -27.48
N TYR A 564 -33.83 12.42 -27.63
CA TYR A 564 -33.44 11.01 -27.76
C TYR A 564 -33.76 10.21 -26.50
N ARG A 565 -34.30 8.99 -26.68
CA ARG A 565 -34.71 8.04 -25.65
C ARG A 565 -34.32 6.61 -26.02
N LEU A 566 -34.22 5.76 -25.01
CA LEU A 566 -34.25 4.32 -25.21
C LEU A 566 -35.70 3.88 -25.42
N ILE A 567 -35.93 3.07 -26.44
CA ILE A 567 -37.24 2.57 -26.85
C ILE A 567 -37.23 1.05 -26.76
N PHE A 568 -38.23 0.49 -26.09
CA PHE A 568 -38.48 -0.95 -26.04
C PHE A 568 -39.71 -1.29 -26.87
N GLU A 569 -39.55 -2.21 -27.82
CA GLU A 569 -40.67 -2.88 -28.45
C GLU A 569 -41.03 -4.08 -27.59
N ILE A 570 -42.27 -4.09 -27.09
CA ILE A 570 -42.73 -5.03 -26.08
C ILE A 570 -43.92 -5.85 -26.56
N GLU A 571 -44.11 -7.01 -25.94
CA GLU A 571 -45.19 -7.94 -26.22
C GLU A 571 -45.85 -8.42 -24.94
N TYR A 572 -47.17 -8.39 -24.87
CA TYR A 572 -47.87 -8.98 -23.75
C TYR A 572 -47.64 -10.50 -23.68
N ILE A 573 -47.28 -11.00 -22.50
CA ILE A 573 -47.08 -12.44 -22.27
C ILE A 573 -48.24 -13.00 -21.47
N LYS A 574 -48.44 -12.50 -20.25
CA LYS A 574 -49.48 -12.98 -19.35
C LYS A 574 -49.76 -12.02 -18.21
N GLN A 575 -50.86 -12.26 -17.52
CA GLN A 575 -51.19 -11.63 -16.26
C GLN A 575 -50.46 -12.36 -15.12
N LEU A 576 -49.78 -11.61 -14.25
CA LEU A 576 -49.06 -12.16 -13.09
C LEU A 576 -49.96 -12.27 -11.86
N PHE A 577 -50.85 -11.29 -11.67
CA PHE A 577 -51.73 -11.19 -10.50
C PHE A 577 -53.18 -10.96 -10.93
N PRO A 578 -54.18 -11.50 -10.19
CA PRO A 578 -55.60 -11.26 -10.50
C PRO A 578 -55.94 -9.76 -10.48
N ASP A 579 -55.43 -9.05 -9.48
CA ASP A 579 -55.59 -7.61 -9.28
C ASP A 579 -54.23 -6.89 -9.27
N TYR A 580 -54.24 -5.57 -9.45
CA TYR A 580 -53.01 -4.77 -9.35
C TYR A 580 -52.44 -4.80 -7.92
N LYS A 581 -51.15 -5.10 -7.80
CA LYS A 581 -50.43 -5.15 -6.54
C LYS A 581 -49.44 -4.00 -6.43
N HIS A 582 -49.48 -3.29 -5.30
CA HIS A 582 -48.53 -2.22 -5.03
C HIS A 582 -47.15 -2.81 -4.68
N LEU A 583 -46.12 -2.34 -5.37
CA LEU A 583 -44.72 -2.66 -5.08
C LEU A 583 -44.06 -1.37 -4.55
N PRO A 584 -43.41 -1.38 -3.37
CA PRO A 584 -42.69 -0.21 -2.90
C PRO A 584 -41.49 0.04 -3.82
N LEU A 585 -41.65 0.98 -4.75
CA LEU A 585 -40.57 1.51 -5.57
C LEU A 585 -39.92 2.68 -4.82
N GLU A 586 -38.60 2.67 -4.66
CA GLU A 586 -37.91 3.86 -4.14
C GLU A 586 -38.08 5.00 -5.14
N ILE A 587 -38.80 6.05 -4.72
CA ILE A 587 -39.48 7.04 -5.59
C ILE A 587 -38.52 7.86 -6.50
N TRP A 588 -37.20 7.76 -6.28
CA TRP A 588 -36.18 8.39 -7.12
C TRP A 588 -35.62 7.48 -8.23
N HIS A 589 -36.04 6.22 -8.28
CA HIS A 589 -35.67 5.24 -9.29
C HIS A 589 -36.96 4.73 -9.95
N THR A 590 -37.25 5.24 -11.15
CA THR A 590 -38.44 4.86 -11.97
C THR A 590 -38.35 3.44 -12.54
N TYR A 591 -37.47 2.61 -11.97
CA TYR A 591 -37.12 1.28 -12.39
C TYR A 591 -36.69 0.45 -11.17
N THR A 592 -36.95 -0.85 -11.21
CA THR A 592 -36.28 -1.82 -10.33
C THR A 592 -35.83 -2.98 -11.20
N ASP A 593 -34.53 -3.28 -11.15
CA ASP A 593 -34.00 -4.53 -11.69
C ASP A 593 -34.06 -5.60 -10.59
N THR A 594 -34.76 -6.69 -10.88
CA THR A 594 -34.92 -7.82 -9.98
C THR A 594 -35.22 -9.07 -10.81
N ILE A 595 -35.26 -10.24 -10.17
CA ILE A 595 -35.63 -11.48 -10.84
C ILE A 595 -37.14 -11.72 -10.74
N LEU A 596 -37.74 -12.24 -11.80
CA LEU A 596 -39.19 -12.45 -11.88
C LEU A 596 -39.73 -13.33 -10.74
N LYS A 597 -38.94 -14.28 -10.22
CA LYS A 597 -39.27 -15.13 -9.07
C LYS A 597 -39.54 -14.32 -7.80
N LYS A 598 -38.78 -13.25 -7.55
CA LYS A 598 -38.97 -12.40 -6.37
C LYS A 598 -40.29 -11.63 -6.45
N ILE A 599 -40.68 -11.21 -7.66
CA ILE A 599 -41.96 -10.51 -7.88
C ILE A 599 -43.12 -11.49 -7.85
N SER A 600 -43.01 -12.63 -8.54
CA SER A 600 -44.10 -13.62 -8.68
C SER A 600 -44.54 -14.23 -7.34
N ASN A 601 -43.71 -14.11 -6.31
CA ASN A 601 -43.96 -14.61 -4.95
C ASN A 601 -44.59 -13.55 -4.02
N LEU A 602 -44.89 -12.34 -4.53
CA LEU A 602 -45.67 -11.29 -3.86
C LEU A 602 -47.17 -11.54 -4.06
#